data_AF-Q3Y1H3-F1
#
_entry.id   AF-Q3Y1H3-F1
#
_cell.length_a   1.000
_cell.length_b   1.000
_cell.length_c   1.000
_cell.angle_alpha   90.00
_cell.angle_beta   90.00
_cell.angle_gamma   90.00
#
_symmetry.space_group_name_H-M   'P 1'
#
loop_
_entity.id
_entity.type
_entity.pdbx_description
1 polymer ?
#
loop_
_entity_poly.entity_id
_entity_poly.type
_entity_poly.pdbx_seq_one_letter_code
_entity_poly.pdbx_strand_id
1 'polypeptide(L)'
;MQQNRIYNKKKERKENADVDVSAEHLWRVEIELKRDMVDYWNNCFNDLHILKPAWATLESLKEQAMVYLLLHEESKWGELHRNSRRKYKQIIQEISSIDLTDLMKSTLKDNEENLQKQINFWQRKFEFWK
;
A
#
# COMPACT_ATOMS: atom_id res chain seq x y z
N MET A 1 -14.58 -5.12 3.44
CA MET A 1 -13.72 -5.50 2.29
C MET A 1 -12.74 -4.37 2.05
N GLN A 2 -11.46 -4.69 1.88
CA GLN A 2 -10.41 -3.72 1.54
C GLN A 2 -9.81 -4.09 0.18
N GLN A 3 -9.67 -3.13 -0.73
CA GLN A 3 -8.94 -3.30 -1.98
C GLN A 3 -7.82 -2.27 -2.05
N ASN A 4 -6.61 -2.70 -2.41
CA ASN A 4 -5.43 -1.85 -2.50
C ASN A 4 -4.97 -1.77 -3.95
N ARG A 5 -4.66 -0.58 -4.45
CA ARG A 5 -4.10 -0.36 -5.79
C ARG A 5 -2.87 0.54 -5.70
N ILE A 6 -1.83 0.20 -6.47
CA ILE A 6 -0.65 1.04 -6.66
C ILE A 6 -0.49 1.28 -8.16
N TYR A 7 -0.48 2.54 -8.58
CA TYR A 7 -0.41 2.89 -10.00
C TYR A 7 0.28 4.22 -10.27
N ASN A 8 0.73 4.39 -11.52
CA ASN A 8 1.35 5.61 -11.99
C ASN A 8 0.27 6.68 -12.23
N LYS A 9 0.14 7.59 -11.26
CA LYS A 9 -0.88 8.65 -11.28
C LYS A 9 -0.53 9.76 -12.27
N LYS A 10 0.75 9.98 -12.57
CA LYS A 10 1.17 10.93 -13.60
C LYS A 10 0.63 10.53 -14.97
N LYS A 11 0.81 9.26 -15.33
CA LYS A 11 0.32 8.71 -16.60
C LYS A 11 -1.21 8.82 -16.69
N GLU A 12 -1.92 8.40 -15.64
CA GLU A 12 -3.39 8.47 -15.61
C GLU A 12 -3.93 9.91 -15.73
N ARG A 13 -3.29 10.90 -15.09
CA ARG A 13 -3.69 12.31 -15.21
C ARG A 13 -3.44 12.89 -16.60
N LYS A 14 -2.33 12.52 -17.24
CA LYS A 14 -2.04 12.93 -18.62
C LYS A 14 -3.08 12.38 -19.60
N GLU A 15 -3.58 11.18 -19.35
CA GLU A 15 -4.60 10.54 -20.19
C GLU A 15 -6.01 11.09 -19.95
N ASN A 16 -6.36 11.48 -18.71
CA ASN A 16 -7.75 11.81 -18.34
C ASN A 16 -8.06 13.31 -18.19
N ALA A 17 -7.09 14.16 -17.84
CA ALA A 17 -7.37 15.52 -17.38
C ALA A 17 -6.48 16.61 -18.00
N ASP A 18 -5.53 16.24 -18.86
CA ASP A 18 -4.60 17.16 -19.55
C ASP A 18 -3.89 18.17 -18.61
N VAL A 19 -3.69 17.78 -17.34
CA VAL A 19 -2.98 18.59 -16.34
C VAL A 19 -1.53 18.14 -16.29
N ASP A 20 -0.61 19.03 -16.66
CA ASP A 20 0.81 18.76 -16.55
C ASP A 20 1.25 18.81 -15.07
N VAL A 21 1.98 17.77 -14.66
CA VAL A 21 2.45 17.61 -13.28
C VAL A 21 3.96 17.79 -13.28
N SER A 22 4.43 18.84 -12.61
CA SER A 22 5.85 19.20 -12.54
C SER A 22 6.73 18.13 -11.88
N ALA A 23 6.17 17.29 -11.00
CA ALA A 23 6.90 16.19 -10.39
C ALA A 23 7.33 15.15 -11.43
N GLU A 24 8.60 14.75 -11.42
CA GLU A 24 9.14 13.75 -12.35
C GLU A 24 8.40 12.41 -12.22
N HIS A 25 8.23 11.93 -10.98
CA HIS A 25 7.54 10.69 -10.64
C HIS A 25 6.33 10.97 -9.73
N LEU A 26 5.15 10.45 -10.09
CA LEU A 26 3.95 10.50 -9.24
C LEU A 26 3.22 9.16 -9.26
N TRP A 27 3.27 8.47 -8.14
CA TRP A 27 2.58 7.20 -7.88
C TRP A 27 1.50 7.39 -6.83
N ARG A 28 0.40 6.66 -6.95
CA ARG A 28 -0.67 6.66 -5.95
C ARG A 28 -0.84 5.27 -5.36
N VAL A 29 -0.86 5.23 -4.03
CA VAL A 29 -1.39 4.10 -3.26
C VAL A 29 -2.83 4.45 -2.91
N GLU A 30 -3.77 3.65 -3.37
CA GLU A 30 -5.20 3.85 -3.15
C GLU A 30 -5.77 2.68 -2.37
N ILE A 31 -6.41 2.98 -1.24
CA ILE A 31 -7.06 1.99 -0.38
C ILE A 31 -8.57 2.26 -0.41
N GLU A 32 -9.31 1.29 -0.93
CA GLU A 32 -10.76 1.32 -0.96
C GLU A 32 -11.30 0.50 0.21
N LEU A 33 -11.97 1.17 1.15
CA LEU A 33 -12.60 0.56 2.32
C LEU A 33 -14.11 0.45 2.08
N LYS A 34 -14.68 -0.73 2.34
CA LYS A 34 -16.12 -0.99 2.21
C LYS A 34 -16.69 -1.76 3.39
N ARG A 35 -17.99 -1.54 3.65
CA ARG A 35 -18.74 -2.13 4.78
C ARG A 35 -18.09 -1.69 6.10
N ASP A 36 -18.02 -2.59 7.06
CA ASP A 36 -17.50 -2.35 8.42
C ASP A 36 -16.03 -1.89 8.43
N MET A 37 -15.25 -2.14 7.35
CA MET A 37 -13.88 -1.64 7.25
C MET A 37 -13.78 -0.10 7.18
N VAL A 38 -14.88 0.58 6.85
CA VAL A 38 -14.92 2.05 6.81
C VAL A 38 -14.75 2.63 8.22
N ASP A 39 -15.27 1.97 9.25
CA ASP A 39 -15.15 2.43 10.64
C ASP A 39 -13.71 2.30 11.18
N TYR A 40 -12.88 1.49 10.52
CA TYR A 40 -11.47 1.26 10.85
C TYR A 40 -10.51 1.99 9.91
N TRP A 41 -10.96 3.06 9.23
CA TRP A 41 -10.16 3.80 8.27
C TRP A 41 -8.85 4.36 8.87
N ASN A 42 -8.87 4.75 10.14
CA ASN A 42 -7.70 5.27 10.86
C ASN A 42 -6.62 4.21 11.13
N ASN A 43 -6.94 2.92 10.93
CA ASN A 43 -6.02 1.80 11.13
C ASN A 43 -5.81 0.97 9.85
N CYS A 44 -6.23 1.47 8.68
CA CYS A 44 -6.26 0.72 7.42
C CYS A 44 -4.88 0.28 6.88
N PHE A 45 -3.79 0.83 7.41
CA PHE A 45 -2.41 0.48 7.04
C PHE A 45 -1.79 -0.62 7.91
N ASN A 46 -2.47 -1.11 8.96
CA ASN A 46 -1.85 -2.06 9.88
C ASN A 46 -1.46 -3.38 9.22
N ASP A 47 -2.25 -3.85 8.27
CA ASP A 47 -2.01 -5.08 7.52
C ASP A 47 -1.31 -4.85 6.16
N LEU A 48 -0.98 -3.60 5.83
CA LEU A 48 -0.35 -3.24 4.56
C LEU A 48 1.16 -3.06 4.76
N HIS A 49 1.95 -3.71 3.91
CA HIS A 49 3.39 -3.48 3.82
C HIS A 49 3.76 -3.07 2.40
N ILE A 50 4.21 -1.83 2.23
CA ILE A 50 4.73 -1.33 0.95
C ILE A 50 6.24 -1.27 1.04
N LEU A 51 6.86 -2.35 0.57
CA LEU A 51 8.28 -2.58 0.64
C LEU A 51 8.94 -2.39 -0.73
N LYS A 52 10.18 -1.91 -0.72
CA LYS A 52 11.08 -1.93 -1.88
C LYS A 52 12.27 -2.85 -1.59
N PRO A 53 12.17 -4.17 -1.90
CA PRO A 53 13.18 -5.13 -1.52
C PRO A 53 14.42 -4.98 -2.39
N ALA A 54 15.60 -4.89 -1.77
CA ALA A 54 16.89 -4.87 -2.44
C ALA A 54 17.34 -6.29 -2.81
N TRP A 55 16.53 -7.03 -3.57
CA TRP A 55 16.78 -8.45 -3.87
C TRP A 55 18.16 -8.71 -4.48
N ALA A 56 18.73 -7.77 -5.22
CA ALA A 56 20.06 -7.89 -5.82
C ALA A 56 21.22 -7.85 -4.82
N THR A 57 20.97 -7.48 -3.55
CA THR A 57 22.01 -7.43 -2.50
C THR A 57 22.16 -8.74 -1.75
N LEU A 58 21.34 -9.75 -2.01
CA LEU A 58 21.47 -11.08 -1.41
C LEU A 58 22.73 -11.79 -1.92
N GLU A 59 23.43 -12.53 -1.06
CA GLU A 59 24.66 -13.24 -1.46
C GLU A 59 24.39 -14.43 -2.38
N SER A 60 23.25 -15.11 -2.19
CA SER A 60 22.90 -16.32 -2.94
C SER A 60 22.10 -16.01 -4.19
N LEU A 61 22.65 -16.32 -5.37
CA LEU A 61 21.95 -16.19 -6.66
C LEU A 61 20.60 -16.92 -6.68
N LYS A 62 20.50 -18.07 -5.99
CA LYS A 62 19.25 -18.82 -5.89
C LYS A 62 18.20 -18.05 -5.09
N GLU A 63 18.60 -17.37 -4.03
CA GLU A 63 17.70 -16.56 -3.21
C GLU A 63 17.31 -15.27 -3.95
N GLN A 64 18.25 -14.63 -4.65
CA GLN A 64 17.95 -13.50 -5.55
C GLN A 64 16.87 -13.88 -6.56
N ALA A 65 17.07 -14.98 -7.30
CA ALA A 65 16.13 -15.43 -8.33
C ALA A 65 14.76 -15.79 -7.75
N MET A 66 14.73 -16.45 -6.59
CA MET A 66 13.48 -16.81 -5.92
C MET A 66 12.73 -15.57 -5.43
N VAL A 67 13.41 -14.62 -4.79
CA VAL A 67 12.79 -13.36 -4.35
C VAL A 67 12.30 -12.57 -5.54
N TYR A 68 13.09 -12.46 -6.61
CA TYR A 68 12.68 -11.80 -7.85
C TYR A 68 11.40 -12.42 -8.42
N LEU A 69 11.34 -13.75 -8.53
CA LEU A 69 10.15 -14.47 -8.98
C LEU A 69 8.93 -14.15 -8.11
N LEU A 70 9.08 -14.22 -6.79
CA LEU A 70 7.98 -14.00 -5.85
C LEU A 70 7.48 -12.54 -5.80
N LEU A 71 8.32 -11.58 -6.19
CA LEU A 71 7.94 -10.18 -6.30
C LEU A 71 7.16 -9.85 -7.57
N HIS A 72 7.40 -10.60 -8.65
CA HIS A 72 6.77 -10.35 -9.94
C HIS A 72 5.58 -11.29 -10.21
N GLU A 73 5.53 -12.46 -9.57
CA GLU A 73 4.52 -13.49 -9.79
C GLU A 73 3.84 -13.90 -8.47
N GLU A 74 2.74 -13.23 -8.11
CA GLU A 74 2.02 -13.49 -6.85
C GLU A 74 1.52 -14.95 -6.76
N SER A 75 1.12 -15.55 -7.89
CA SER A 75 0.64 -16.93 -7.98
C SER A 75 1.65 -17.96 -7.43
N LYS A 76 2.94 -17.66 -7.52
CA LYS A 76 4.03 -18.55 -7.07
C LYS A 76 4.13 -18.69 -5.55
N TRP A 77 3.54 -17.76 -4.79
CA TRP A 77 3.43 -17.94 -3.34
C TRP A 77 2.60 -19.16 -2.96
N GLY A 78 1.58 -19.52 -3.76
CA GLY A 78 0.72 -20.68 -3.51
C GLY A 78 1.44 -22.03 -3.66
N GLU A 79 2.48 -22.09 -4.49
CA GLU A 79 3.25 -23.31 -4.78
C GLU A 79 4.29 -23.63 -3.68
N LEU A 80 4.59 -22.67 -2.80
CA LEU A 80 5.60 -22.83 -1.75
C LEU A 80 5.07 -23.51 -0.48
N HIS A 81 5.89 -24.42 0.06
CA HIS A 81 5.67 -24.97 1.40
C HIS A 81 5.61 -23.86 2.46
N ARG A 82 4.82 -24.06 3.53
CA ARG A 82 4.56 -23.06 4.60
C ARG A 82 5.85 -22.47 5.18
N ASN A 83 6.86 -23.31 5.43
CA ASN A 83 8.14 -22.88 6.01
C ASN A 83 8.93 -22.01 5.02
N SER A 84 8.92 -22.36 3.73
CA SER A 84 9.58 -21.57 2.67
C SER A 84 8.91 -20.22 2.50
N ARG A 85 7.56 -20.16 2.55
CA ARG A 85 6.83 -18.89 2.54
C ARG A 85 7.25 -17.99 3.70
N ARG A 86 7.36 -18.54 4.91
CA ARG A 86 7.82 -17.78 6.08
C ARG A 86 9.24 -17.26 5.89
N LYS A 87 10.17 -18.11 5.43
CA LYS A 87 11.57 -17.74 5.15
C LYS A 87 11.65 -16.57 4.16
N TYR A 88 10.99 -16.67 3.00
CA TYR A 88 11.08 -15.63 1.98
C TYR A 88 10.37 -14.34 2.37
N LYS A 89 9.29 -14.40 3.17
CA LYS A 89 8.70 -13.20 3.78
C LYS A 89 9.69 -12.47 4.68
N GLN A 90 10.42 -13.20 5.53
CA GLN A 90 11.45 -12.61 6.41
C GLN A 90 12.59 -12.00 5.61
N ILE A 91 13.11 -12.72 4.61
CA ILE A 91 14.16 -12.22 3.72
C ILE A 91 13.72 -10.91 3.04
N ILE A 92 12.50 -10.88 2.46
CA ILE A 92 11.97 -9.69 1.81
C ILE A 92 11.87 -8.51 2.78
N GLN A 93 11.44 -8.74 4.01
CA GLN A 93 11.37 -7.71 5.04
C GLN A 93 12.77 -7.18 5.41
N GLU A 94 13.74 -8.06 5.62
CA GLU A 94 15.12 -7.71 6.02
C GLU A 94 15.86 -6.91 4.94
N ILE A 95 15.68 -7.26 3.66
CA ILE A 95 16.35 -6.56 2.55
C ILE A 95 15.60 -5.30 2.08
N SER A 96 14.48 -4.96 2.71
CA SER A 96 13.70 -3.79 2.34
C SER A 96 14.20 -2.58 3.13
N SER A 97 15.13 -1.84 2.51
CA SER A 97 15.69 -0.60 3.08
C SER A 97 14.67 0.52 3.27
N ILE A 98 13.53 0.45 2.57
CA ILE A 98 12.46 1.44 2.62
C ILE A 98 11.15 0.72 2.91
N ASP A 99 10.55 1.02 4.06
CA ASP A 99 9.16 0.71 4.36
C ASP A 99 8.35 2.01 4.31
N LEU A 100 7.55 2.18 3.26
CA LEU A 100 6.68 3.35 3.13
C LEU A 100 5.50 3.29 4.12
N THR A 101 5.23 2.14 4.71
CA THR A 101 4.12 1.92 5.64
C THR A 101 4.23 2.83 6.86
N ASP A 102 5.43 2.99 7.42
CA ASP A 102 5.63 3.83 8.60
C ASP A 102 5.39 5.31 8.29
N LEU A 103 5.87 5.78 7.14
CA LEU A 103 5.60 7.13 6.64
C LEU A 103 4.10 7.35 6.42
N MET A 104 3.40 6.37 5.84
CA MET A 104 1.96 6.44 5.62
C MET A 104 1.17 6.46 6.93
N LYS A 105 1.55 5.62 7.91
CA LYS A 105 0.95 5.60 9.25
C LYS A 105 1.14 6.93 9.98
N SER A 106 2.36 7.48 9.95
CA SER A 106 2.66 8.80 10.51
C SER A 106 1.81 9.89 9.85
N THR A 107 1.81 9.94 8.51
CA THR A 107 1.06 10.95 7.75
C THR A 107 -0.44 10.86 8.03
N LEU A 108 -0.98 9.64 8.16
CA LEU A 108 -2.39 9.44 8.50
C LEU A 108 -2.70 10.00 9.89
N LYS A 109 -1.86 9.67 10.88
CA LYS A 109 -2.03 10.13 12.26
C LYS A 109 -1.98 11.65 12.36
N ASP A 110 -1.04 12.28 11.66
CA ASP A 110 -0.89 13.74 11.64
C ASP A 110 -2.11 14.44 11.01
N ASN A 111 -2.84 13.76 10.13
CA ASN A 111 -4.02 14.28 9.45
C ASN A 111 -5.35 13.72 9.99
N GLU A 112 -5.31 12.84 11.00
CA GLU A 112 -6.47 12.06 11.46
C GLU A 112 -7.61 12.97 11.90
N GLU A 113 -7.32 14.00 12.72
CA GLU A 113 -8.32 14.95 13.19
C GLU A 113 -9.00 15.70 12.04
N ASN A 114 -8.23 16.11 11.03
CA ASN A 114 -8.76 16.87 9.89
C ASN A 114 -9.64 15.99 9.01
N LEU A 115 -9.22 14.74 8.76
CA LEU A 115 -9.99 13.76 8.01
C LEU A 115 -11.28 13.38 8.77
N GLN A 116 -11.21 13.19 10.08
CA GLN A 116 -12.39 12.92 10.90
C GLN A 116 -13.37 14.10 10.91
N LYS A 117 -12.89 15.35 10.93
CA LYS A 117 -13.75 16.54 10.77
C LYS A 117 -14.46 16.55 9.42
N GLN A 118 -13.78 16.16 8.34
CA GLN A 118 -14.40 16.05 7.01
C GLN A 118 -15.48 14.97 6.96
N ILE A 119 -15.26 13.82 7.61
CA ILE A 119 -16.28 12.76 7.74
C ILE A 119 -17.48 13.26 8.53
N ASN A 120 -17.24 13.84 9.71
CA ASN A 120 -18.28 14.35 10.61
C ASN A 120 -19.14 15.43 9.95
N PHE A 121 -18.54 16.27 9.10
CA PHE A 121 -19.26 17.29 8.33
C PHE A 121 -20.40 16.67 7.50
N TRP A 122 -20.13 15.56 6.81
CA TRP A 122 -21.14 14.88 6.01
C TRP A 122 -22.17 14.17 6.88
N GLN A 123 -21.76 13.54 7.98
CA GLN A 123 -22.68 12.85 8.90
C GLN A 123 -23.71 13.81 9.54
N ARG A 124 -23.27 14.99 9.97
CA ARG A 124 -24.19 16.04 10.49
C ARG A 124 -25.27 16.44 9.49
N LYS A 125 -24.95 16.43 8.20
CA LYS A 125 -25.91 16.77 7.14
C LYS A 125 -27.02 15.73 6.97
N PHE A 126 -26.79 14.48 7.39
CA PHE A 126 -27.77 13.39 7.32
C PHE A 126 -28.67 13.29 8.56
N GLU A 127 -28.27 13.87 9.70
CA GLU A 127 -29.13 13.96 10.89
C GLU A 127 -30.34 14.88 10.68
N PHE A 128 -30.27 15.80 9.73
CA PHE A 128 -31.39 16.68 9.33
C PHE A 128 -32.49 15.99 8.52
N TRP A 129 -32.29 14.74 8.09
CA TRP A 129 -33.27 13.96 7.31
C TRP A 129 -33.86 12.78 8.09
N LYS A 130 -33.81 12.82 9.42
CA LYS A 130 -34.62 11.98 10.32
C LYS A 130 -35.80 12.80 10.86
#